data_AF-A0A932ZGQ0-F1
#
_entry.id   AF-A0A932ZGQ0-F1
#
_cell.length_a   1.000
_cell.length_b   1.000
_cell.length_c   1.000
_cell.angle_alpha   90.00
_cell.angle_beta   90.00
_cell.angle_gamma   90.00
#
_symmetry.space_group_name_H-M   'P 1'
#
loop_
_entity.id
_entity.type
_entity.pdbx_description
1 polymer ?
#
loop_
_entity_poly.entity_id
_entity_poly.type
_entity_poly.pdbx_seq_one_letter_code
_entity_poly.pdbx_strand_id
1 'polypeptide(L)'
;ANGVIATDLAATAAPDGHTIHLATNGTLVISPAISMVPYDPVKYLAPVSQVVALQNIFIVHPSVPVKTLKDLIALAKSKPGKFNYATSGSGSPGHLATELFKSMTKVDIVHVPYKGGGPALTDLVAGHVEIFVAVISTAVPQVKAGKARALAVTGAKRAAALPDVPTVAETGLKGYEATNWYGLVVSSATPRPIIERLHAETVKVLNMPDIQKALLDRGIDAAPSSPEEFGAYIRRENEKWVKIIKAVGIKAE
;
A
#
# COMPACT_ATOMS: atom_id res chain seq x y z
N ALA A 1 16.19 9.26 2.12
CA ALA A 1 16.30 9.10 0.65
C ALA A 1 15.39 7.97 0.17
N ASN A 2 14.08 8.22 0.09
CA ASN A 2 12.99 7.23 -0.09
C ASN A 2 12.95 6.58 -1.50
N GLY A 3 14.08 6.12 -2.03
CA GLY A 3 14.21 5.55 -3.38
C GLY A 3 14.31 6.60 -4.52
N VAL A 4 14.28 7.90 -4.19
CA VAL A 4 14.36 9.01 -5.15
C VAL A 4 15.60 8.93 -6.04
N ILE A 5 16.78 8.65 -5.47
CA ILE A 5 18.04 8.56 -6.22
C ILE A 5 18.00 7.42 -7.25
N ALA A 6 17.50 6.25 -6.85
CA ALA A 6 17.40 5.09 -7.74
C ALA A 6 16.38 5.34 -8.87
N THR A 7 15.31 6.09 -8.57
CA THR A 7 14.27 6.44 -9.55
C THR A 7 14.82 7.45 -10.57
N ASP A 8 15.59 8.44 -10.11
CA ASP A 8 16.25 9.43 -10.97
C ASP A 8 17.28 8.80 -11.90
N LEU A 9 18.09 7.89 -11.37
CA LEU A 9 19.05 7.11 -12.17
C LEU A 9 18.34 6.30 -13.25
N ALA A 10 17.21 5.69 -12.94
CA ALA A 10 16.42 4.95 -13.93
C ALA A 10 15.77 5.85 -14.99
N ALA A 11 15.30 7.04 -14.58
CA ALA A 11 14.69 8.02 -15.47
C ALA A 11 15.69 8.60 -16.49
N THR A 12 16.97 8.68 -16.12
CA THR A 12 18.06 9.23 -16.94
C THR A 12 18.96 8.15 -17.56
N ALA A 13 18.67 6.87 -17.34
CA ALA A 13 19.45 5.75 -17.86
C ALA A 13 19.41 5.66 -19.39
N ALA A 14 20.42 5.00 -19.95
CA ALA A 14 20.44 4.63 -21.36
C ALA A 14 19.16 3.82 -21.70
N PRO A 15 18.46 4.14 -22.81
CA PRO A 15 17.20 3.50 -23.18
C PRO A 15 17.39 2.13 -23.85
N ASP A 16 18.35 1.33 -23.38
CA ASP A 16 18.70 0.01 -23.93
C ASP A 16 18.00 -1.15 -23.22
N GLY A 17 17.25 -0.87 -22.15
CA GLY A 17 16.54 -1.88 -21.35
C GLY A 17 17.41 -2.66 -20.37
N HIS A 18 18.70 -2.34 -20.24
CA HIS A 18 19.60 -2.98 -19.27
C HIS A 18 19.52 -2.34 -17.88
N THR A 19 18.97 -1.14 -17.78
CA THR A 19 18.62 -0.52 -16.49
C THR A 19 17.13 -0.66 -16.25
N ILE A 20 16.76 -1.56 -15.34
CA ILE A 20 15.37 -1.82 -14.93
C ILE A 20 15.21 -1.43 -13.47
N HIS A 21 14.18 -0.65 -13.17
CA HIS A 21 13.91 -0.18 -11.82
C HIS A 21 12.67 -0.85 -11.24
N LEU A 22 12.82 -1.45 -10.05
CA LEU A 22 11.69 -1.89 -9.23
C LEU A 22 11.15 -0.67 -8.48
N ALA A 23 10.16 -0.03 -9.08
CA ALA A 23 9.51 1.14 -8.54
C ALA A 23 8.47 0.77 -7.48
N THR A 24 8.16 1.73 -6.62
CA THR A 24 7.14 1.61 -5.57
C THR A 24 6.14 2.75 -5.69
N ASN A 25 4.96 2.60 -5.08
CA ASN A 25 4.07 3.75 -4.87
C ASN A 25 4.77 4.91 -4.11
N GLY A 26 5.72 4.59 -3.23
CA GLY A 26 6.55 5.54 -2.51
C GLY A 26 7.33 6.45 -3.44
N THR A 27 8.00 5.87 -4.44
CA THR A 27 8.86 6.62 -5.36
C THR A 27 8.08 7.28 -6.48
N LEU A 28 7.04 6.62 -7.02
CA LEU A 28 6.32 7.11 -8.20
C LEU A 28 5.11 7.99 -7.88
N VAL A 29 4.65 8.02 -6.62
CA VAL A 29 3.42 8.72 -6.24
C VAL A 29 3.60 9.58 -4.99
N ILE A 30 4.04 8.99 -3.89
CA ILE A 30 4.08 9.68 -2.59
C ILE A 30 5.21 10.72 -2.56
N SER A 31 6.45 10.35 -2.93
CA SER A 31 7.60 11.27 -2.88
C SER A 31 7.39 12.53 -3.74
N PRO A 32 6.91 12.43 -5.01
CA PRO A 32 6.56 13.60 -5.81
C PRO A 32 5.43 14.46 -5.22
N ALA A 33 4.57 13.89 -4.38
CA ALA A 33 3.44 14.60 -3.79
C ALA A 33 3.81 15.37 -2.50
N ILE A 34 4.85 14.94 -1.78
CA ILE A 34 5.27 15.56 -0.50
C ILE A 34 6.56 16.38 -0.59
N SER A 35 7.31 16.25 -1.68
CA SER A 35 8.62 16.88 -1.86
C SER A 35 8.92 17.18 -3.32
N MET A 36 9.86 18.10 -3.56
CA MET A 36 10.43 18.28 -4.90
C MET A 36 11.36 17.12 -5.22
N VAL A 37 11.11 16.44 -6.34
CA VAL A 37 11.92 15.32 -6.84
C VAL A 37 12.55 15.66 -8.20
N PRO A 38 13.71 15.10 -8.56
CA PRO A 38 14.40 15.42 -9.82
C PRO A 38 13.80 14.76 -11.07
N TYR A 39 12.73 13.96 -10.92
CA TYR A 39 12.08 13.24 -12.02
C TYR A 39 10.58 13.50 -12.05
N ASP A 40 10.00 13.41 -13.25
CA ASP A 40 8.56 13.26 -13.44
C ASP A 40 8.26 11.75 -13.65
N PRO A 41 7.51 11.11 -12.73
CA PRO A 41 7.28 9.67 -12.77
C PRO A 41 6.39 9.21 -13.93
N VAL A 42 5.65 10.13 -14.57
CA VAL A 42 4.77 9.82 -15.71
C VAL A 42 5.47 10.13 -17.03
N LYS A 43 6.28 11.18 -17.07
CA LYS A 43 6.95 11.63 -18.31
C LYS A 43 8.24 10.87 -18.60
N TYR A 44 9.06 10.58 -17.59
CA TYR A 44 10.42 10.07 -17.80
C TYR A 44 10.59 8.57 -17.59
N LEU A 45 9.54 7.87 -17.16
CA LEU A 45 9.55 6.44 -16.96
C LEU A 45 8.49 5.75 -17.80
N ALA A 46 8.85 4.64 -18.44
CA ALA A 46 7.92 3.75 -19.13
C ALA A 46 7.59 2.54 -18.23
N PRO A 47 6.30 2.21 -18.03
CA PRO A 47 5.88 1.04 -17.30
C PRO A 47 6.19 -0.25 -18.07
N VAL A 48 6.65 -1.29 -17.37
CA VAL A 48 6.84 -2.64 -17.93
C VAL A 48 5.71 -3.56 -17.44
N SER A 49 5.55 -3.70 -16.12
CA SER A 49 4.46 -4.48 -15.53
C SER A 49 4.35 -4.18 -14.04
N GLN A 50 3.14 -4.23 -13.48
CA GLN A 50 3.01 -4.38 -12.04
C GLN A 50 3.50 -5.78 -11.64
N VAL A 51 4.27 -5.87 -10.56
CA VAL A 51 4.86 -7.14 -10.12
C VAL A 51 4.06 -7.73 -8.98
N VAL A 52 3.81 -6.91 -7.96
CA VAL A 52 3.10 -7.32 -6.75
C VAL A 52 2.13 -6.27 -6.26
N ALA A 53 1.11 -6.75 -5.55
CA ALA A 53 0.22 -5.95 -4.74
C ALA A 53 0.28 -6.46 -3.29
N LEU A 54 0.38 -5.52 -2.36
CA LEU A 54 0.35 -5.76 -0.94
C LEU A 54 -0.77 -4.92 -0.33
N GLN A 55 -1.57 -5.56 0.51
CA GLN A 55 -2.63 -4.87 1.24
C GLN A 55 -2.24 -4.72 2.70
N ASN A 56 -2.76 -3.66 3.31
CA ASN A 56 -2.80 -3.57 4.75
C ASN A 56 -4.14 -4.12 5.26
N ILE A 57 -4.23 -4.28 6.56
CA ILE A 57 -5.43 -4.73 7.24
C ILE A 57 -5.68 -3.86 8.47
N PHE A 58 -6.91 -3.40 8.62
CA PHE A 58 -7.37 -2.80 9.86
C PHE A 58 -7.59 -3.92 10.87
N ILE A 59 -6.75 -3.96 11.90
CA ILE A 59 -6.90 -4.85 13.04
C ILE A 59 -7.07 -4.03 14.33
N VAL A 60 -7.80 -4.60 15.28
CA VAL A 60 -7.99 -4.02 16.61
C VAL A 60 -7.62 -5.01 17.70
N HIS A 61 -7.26 -4.49 18.87
CA HIS A 61 -7.09 -5.31 20.06
C HIS A 61 -8.46 -5.91 20.47
N PRO A 62 -8.53 -7.17 20.96
CA PRO A 62 -9.80 -7.83 21.30
C PRO A 62 -10.64 -7.13 22.37
N SER A 63 -10.06 -6.25 23.21
CA SER A 63 -10.82 -5.47 24.20
C SER A 63 -11.65 -4.34 23.58
N VAL A 64 -11.38 -3.94 22.34
CA VAL A 64 -12.17 -2.93 21.64
C VAL A 64 -13.51 -3.57 21.24
N PRO A 65 -14.66 -3.02 21.68
CA PRO A 65 -15.97 -3.66 21.52
C PRO A 65 -16.54 -3.48 20.10
N VAL A 66 -15.78 -3.86 19.09
CA VAL A 66 -16.12 -3.74 17.67
C VAL A 66 -15.93 -5.09 16.98
N LYS A 67 -16.84 -5.44 16.06
CA LYS A 67 -16.74 -6.66 15.26
C LYS A 67 -16.52 -6.37 13.79
N THR A 68 -16.92 -5.18 13.35
CA THR A 68 -16.85 -4.74 11.95
C THR A 68 -16.16 -3.39 11.84
N LEU A 69 -15.70 -3.04 10.63
CA LEU A 69 -15.19 -1.70 10.36
C LEU A 69 -16.26 -0.62 10.59
N LYS A 70 -17.54 -0.94 10.35
CA LYS A 70 -18.67 -0.04 10.61
C LYS A 70 -18.82 0.26 12.11
N ASP A 71 -18.64 -0.74 12.97
CA ASP A 71 -18.64 -0.55 14.42
C ASP A 71 -17.49 0.37 14.85
N LEU A 72 -16.30 0.19 14.26
CA LEU A 72 -15.15 1.07 14.51
C LEU A 72 -15.44 2.52 14.11
N ILE A 73 -16.05 2.74 12.94
CA ILE A 73 -16.44 4.08 12.48
C ILE A 73 -17.43 4.71 13.47
N ALA A 74 -18.46 3.97 13.89
CA ALA A 74 -19.46 4.45 14.83
C ALA A 74 -18.84 4.78 16.20
N LEU A 75 -18.01 3.87 16.71
CA LEU A 75 -17.32 4.03 18.00
C LEU A 75 -16.37 5.23 17.98
N ALA A 76 -15.53 5.37 16.95
CA ALA A 76 -14.60 6.48 16.82
C ALA A 76 -15.32 7.82 16.68
N LYS A 77 -16.45 7.89 15.95
CA LYS A 77 -17.29 9.10 15.88
C LYS A 77 -17.93 9.48 17.21
N SER A 78 -18.29 8.49 18.03
CA SER A 78 -18.86 8.75 19.35
C SER A 78 -17.85 9.30 20.37
N LYS A 79 -16.55 9.10 20.11
CA LYS A 79 -15.45 9.50 20.99
C LYS A 79 -14.25 10.06 20.19
N PRO A 80 -14.37 11.26 19.59
CA PRO A 80 -13.31 11.86 18.79
C PRO A 80 -12.00 11.99 19.58
N GLY A 81 -10.88 11.61 18.97
CA GLY A 81 -9.54 11.74 19.54
C GLY A 81 -9.23 10.78 20.70
N LYS A 82 -10.11 9.80 21.00
CA LYS A 82 -9.93 8.87 22.11
C LYS A 82 -9.27 7.54 21.74
N PHE A 83 -9.18 7.22 20.45
CA PHE A 83 -8.57 5.98 19.99
C PHE A 83 -7.26 6.28 19.28
N ASN A 84 -6.25 5.50 19.59
CA ASN A 84 -4.95 5.54 18.94
C ASN A 84 -4.90 4.47 17.84
N TYR A 85 -4.26 4.80 16.73
CA TYR A 85 -3.92 3.85 15.70
C TYR A 85 -2.41 3.82 15.47
N ALA A 86 -1.85 2.61 15.51
CA ALA A 86 -0.47 2.37 15.18
C ALA A 86 -0.29 2.23 13.66
N THR A 87 0.93 2.53 13.20
CA THR A 87 1.43 2.16 11.88
C THR A 87 2.90 1.77 11.98
N SER A 88 3.47 1.24 10.90
CA SER A 88 4.91 0.97 10.83
C SER A 88 5.78 2.22 10.66
N GLY A 89 5.21 3.43 10.78
CA GLY A 89 5.89 4.71 10.66
C GLY A 89 5.08 5.78 9.92
N SER A 90 5.47 7.04 10.11
CA SER A 90 4.94 8.17 9.34
C SER A 90 5.23 7.97 7.84
N GLY A 91 4.23 8.27 7.01
CA GLY A 91 4.30 8.08 5.55
C GLY A 91 4.25 6.62 5.06
N SER A 92 4.19 5.63 5.97
CA SER A 92 4.04 4.22 5.58
C SER A 92 2.72 3.98 4.81
N PRO A 93 2.61 2.89 4.02
CA PRO A 93 1.36 2.55 3.35
C PRO A 93 0.17 2.41 4.31
N GLY A 94 0.37 1.90 5.53
CA GLY A 94 -0.67 1.83 6.55
C GLY A 94 -1.10 3.20 7.06
N HIS A 95 -0.16 4.15 7.22
CA HIS A 95 -0.47 5.54 7.56
C HIS A 95 -1.34 6.19 6.47
N LEU A 96 -0.92 6.10 5.22
CA LEU A 96 -1.65 6.67 4.08
C LEU A 96 -3.03 6.03 3.89
N ALA A 97 -3.14 4.70 4.07
CA ALA A 97 -4.41 4.00 4.06
C ALA A 97 -5.36 4.50 5.17
N THR A 98 -4.82 4.80 6.35
CA THR A 98 -5.61 5.35 7.46
C THR A 98 -6.03 6.79 7.20
N GLU A 99 -5.16 7.62 6.62
CA GLU A 99 -5.50 9.00 6.28
C GLU A 99 -6.56 9.08 5.17
N LEU A 100 -6.51 8.19 4.16
CA LEU A 100 -7.62 8.02 3.22
C LEU A 100 -8.92 7.63 3.96
N PHE A 101 -8.85 6.67 4.89
CA PHE A 101 -10.00 6.22 5.66
C PHE A 101 -10.62 7.36 6.50
N LYS A 102 -9.79 8.13 7.21
CA LYS A 102 -10.19 9.31 7.97
C LYS A 102 -10.83 10.36 7.06
N SER A 103 -10.26 10.62 5.88
CA SER A 103 -10.78 11.60 4.92
C SER A 103 -12.20 11.27 4.43
N MET A 104 -12.51 9.98 4.25
CA MET A 104 -13.81 9.50 3.76
C MET A 104 -14.84 9.36 4.89
N THR A 105 -14.41 8.97 6.08
CA THR A 105 -15.32 8.68 7.21
C THR A 105 -15.53 9.85 8.14
N LYS A 106 -14.60 10.82 8.15
CA LYS A 106 -14.52 11.93 9.11
C LYS A 106 -14.37 11.45 10.56
N VAL A 107 -13.75 10.29 10.78
CA VAL A 107 -13.40 9.84 12.13
C VAL A 107 -12.15 10.57 12.61
N ASP A 108 -12.08 10.80 13.92
CA ASP A 108 -10.93 11.38 14.58
C ASP A 108 -10.25 10.33 15.46
N ILE A 109 -9.14 9.80 14.95
CA ILE A 109 -8.28 8.80 15.60
C ILE A 109 -6.83 9.27 15.51
N VAL A 110 -6.07 9.07 16.59
CA VAL A 110 -4.73 9.66 16.79
C VAL A 110 -3.66 8.71 16.27
N HIS A 111 -2.74 9.24 15.46
CA HIS A 111 -1.66 8.44 14.89
C HIS A 111 -0.53 8.24 15.90
N VAL A 112 -0.11 6.99 16.08
CA VAL A 112 1.09 6.61 16.85
C VAL A 112 2.08 5.93 15.89
N PRO A 113 3.11 6.64 15.40
CA PRO A 113 4.09 6.05 14.50
C PRO A 113 5.09 5.16 15.25
N TYR A 114 5.30 3.94 14.77
CA TYR A 114 6.35 3.05 15.28
C TYR A 114 7.53 2.95 14.31
N LYS A 115 8.67 2.46 14.80
CA LYS A 115 9.85 2.12 13.99
C LYS A 115 9.69 0.73 13.34
N GLY A 116 8.62 0.54 12.58
CA GLY A 116 8.30 -0.73 11.91
C GLY A 116 7.09 -1.47 12.49
N GLY A 117 6.63 -2.50 11.76
CA GLY A 117 5.40 -3.23 12.11
C GLY A 117 5.53 -4.16 13.32
N GLY A 118 6.73 -4.64 13.63
CA GLY A 118 6.97 -5.52 14.78
C GLY A 118 6.64 -4.85 16.12
N PRO A 119 7.28 -3.71 16.46
CA PRO A 119 6.96 -2.95 17.67
C PRO A 119 5.47 -2.55 17.76
N ALA A 120 4.87 -2.09 16.66
CA ALA A 120 3.44 -1.73 16.61
C ALA A 120 2.53 -2.93 16.93
N LEU A 121 2.87 -4.12 16.42
CA LEU A 121 2.10 -5.33 16.65
C LEU A 121 2.21 -5.80 18.10
N THR A 122 3.40 -5.70 18.70
CA THR A 122 3.61 -6.03 20.11
C THR A 122 2.73 -5.15 21.00
N ASP A 123 2.71 -3.84 20.76
CA ASP A 123 1.90 -2.92 21.55
C ASP A 123 0.40 -3.10 21.33
N LEU A 124 -0.03 -3.44 20.11
CA LEU A 124 -1.42 -3.81 19.85
C LEU A 124 -1.81 -5.04 20.68
N VAL A 125 -0.99 -6.10 20.65
CA VAL A 125 -1.26 -7.35 21.37
C VAL A 125 -1.22 -7.16 22.88
N ALA A 126 -0.39 -6.23 23.38
CA ALA A 126 -0.36 -5.84 24.79
C ALA A 126 -1.53 -4.92 25.20
N GLY A 127 -2.28 -4.37 24.23
CA GLY A 127 -3.38 -3.44 24.48
C GLY A 127 -2.94 -2.00 24.76
N HIS A 128 -1.70 -1.63 24.42
CA HIS A 128 -1.19 -0.25 24.55
C HIS A 128 -1.73 0.68 23.45
N VAL A 129 -2.15 0.11 22.32
CA VAL A 129 -2.82 0.80 21.22
C VAL A 129 -4.05 0.01 20.78
N GLU A 130 -5.12 0.69 20.41
CA GLU A 130 -6.41 0.03 20.14
C GLU A 130 -6.52 -0.49 18.71
N ILE A 131 -5.91 0.23 17.77
CA ILE A 131 -6.01 -0.01 16.33
C ILE A 131 -4.60 -0.15 15.76
N PHE A 132 -4.41 -1.04 14.80
CA PHE A 132 -3.22 -1.08 13.98
C PHE A 132 -3.62 -1.30 12.52
N VAL A 133 -3.09 -0.46 11.63
CA VAL A 133 -3.18 -0.69 10.18
C VAL A 133 -1.89 -1.37 9.74
N ALA A 134 -1.94 -2.70 9.76
CA ALA A 134 -0.78 -3.57 9.67
C ALA A 134 -0.59 -4.11 8.25
N VAL A 135 0.65 -4.45 7.89
CA VAL A 135 0.90 -5.27 6.71
C VAL A 135 0.30 -6.65 6.96
N ILE A 136 -0.47 -7.15 6.00
CA ILE A 136 -1.27 -8.37 6.18
C ILE A 136 -0.44 -9.58 6.63
N SER A 137 0.78 -9.73 6.12
CA SER A 137 1.69 -10.82 6.46
C SER A 137 2.04 -10.89 7.94
N THR A 138 2.18 -9.73 8.59
CA THR A 138 2.45 -9.62 10.02
C THR A 138 1.20 -9.79 10.88
N ALA A 139 0.04 -9.43 10.34
CA ALA A 139 -1.23 -9.47 11.06
C ALA A 139 -1.87 -10.86 11.08
N VAL A 140 -1.79 -11.61 9.98
CA VAL A 140 -2.46 -12.92 9.80
C VAL A 140 -2.18 -13.88 10.96
N PRO A 141 -0.93 -14.08 11.43
CA PRO A 141 -0.68 -14.97 12.58
C PRO A 141 -1.38 -14.52 13.85
N GLN A 142 -1.42 -13.21 14.14
CA GLN A 142 -2.06 -12.68 15.35
C GLN A 142 -3.59 -12.76 15.28
N VAL A 143 -4.16 -12.54 14.09
CA VAL A 143 -5.60 -12.71 13.85
C VAL A 143 -6.00 -14.16 14.03
N LYS A 144 -5.27 -15.11 13.45
CA LYS A 144 -5.52 -16.55 13.61
C LYS A 144 -5.35 -17.02 15.06
N ALA A 145 -4.43 -16.41 15.81
CA ALA A 145 -4.22 -16.69 17.24
C ALA A 145 -5.25 -16.01 18.16
N GLY A 146 -6.20 -15.22 17.64
CA GLY A 146 -7.19 -14.49 18.43
C GLY A 146 -6.63 -13.31 19.23
N LYS A 147 -5.36 -12.94 19.01
CA LYS A 147 -4.68 -11.82 19.68
C LYS A 147 -4.98 -10.46 19.05
N ALA A 148 -5.57 -10.46 17.86
CA ALA A 148 -6.10 -9.29 17.18
C ALA A 148 -7.37 -9.67 16.41
N ARG A 149 -8.26 -8.71 16.20
CA ARG A 149 -9.46 -8.88 15.36
C ARG A 149 -9.28 -8.12 14.05
N ALA A 150 -9.37 -8.83 12.92
CA ALA A 150 -9.44 -8.22 11.60
C ALA A 150 -10.81 -7.60 11.33
N LEU A 151 -10.83 -6.37 10.80
CA LEU A 151 -12.04 -5.64 10.46
C LEU A 151 -12.24 -5.51 8.95
N ALA A 152 -11.18 -5.14 8.22
CA ALA A 152 -11.19 -5.02 6.77
C ALA A 152 -9.77 -4.95 6.18
N VAL A 153 -9.59 -5.45 4.96
CA VAL A 153 -8.37 -5.26 4.17
C VAL A 153 -8.46 -4.04 3.27
N THR A 154 -7.33 -3.40 2.98
CA THR A 154 -7.30 -2.09 2.31
C THR A 154 -7.33 -2.12 0.79
N GLY A 155 -7.06 -3.27 0.17
CA GLY A 155 -7.00 -3.36 -1.30
C GLY A 155 -8.36 -3.65 -1.95
N ALA A 156 -8.33 -3.77 -3.28
CA ALA A 156 -9.52 -3.91 -4.12
C ALA A 156 -10.25 -5.26 -3.97
N LYS A 157 -9.53 -6.29 -3.51
CA LYS A 157 -10.05 -7.67 -3.34
C LYS A 157 -9.71 -8.18 -1.95
N ARG A 158 -10.50 -9.12 -1.45
CA ARG A 158 -10.17 -9.84 -0.20
C ARG A 158 -8.85 -10.58 -0.32
N ALA A 159 -8.15 -10.71 0.79
CA ALA A 159 -6.91 -11.45 0.83
C ALA A 159 -7.16 -12.96 0.91
N ALA A 160 -6.45 -13.75 0.09
CA ALA A 160 -6.58 -15.20 0.10
C ALA A 160 -6.28 -15.83 1.47
N ALA A 161 -5.38 -15.21 2.26
CA ALA A 161 -5.04 -15.67 3.60
C ALA A 161 -6.16 -15.45 4.65
N LEU A 162 -7.13 -14.56 4.37
CA LEU A 162 -8.24 -14.18 5.23
C LEU A 162 -9.52 -13.94 4.39
N PRO A 163 -10.09 -14.98 3.75
CA PRO A 163 -11.18 -14.82 2.77
C PRO A 163 -12.49 -14.28 3.39
N ASP A 164 -12.66 -14.46 4.69
CA ASP A 164 -13.83 -13.97 5.43
C ASP A 164 -13.72 -12.49 5.82
N VAL A 165 -12.53 -11.90 5.71
CA VAL A 165 -12.32 -10.48 6.02
C VAL A 165 -12.67 -9.64 4.79
N PRO A 166 -13.65 -8.73 4.88
CA PRO A 166 -14.08 -7.93 3.74
C PRO A 166 -13.02 -6.89 3.35
N THR A 167 -13.15 -6.33 2.15
CA THR A 167 -12.44 -5.09 1.82
C THR A 167 -13.10 -3.89 2.51
N VAL A 168 -12.37 -2.80 2.70
CA VAL A 168 -12.96 -1.54 3.21
C VAL A 168 -14.09 -1.04 2.29
N ALA A 169 -13.95 -1.24 0.98
CA ALA A 169 -15.01 -0.88 0.02
C ALA A 169 -16.31 -1.68 0.25
N GLU A 170 -16.17 -2.98 0.55
CA GLU A 170 -17.30 -3.87 0.87
C GLU A 170 -18.02 -3.49 2.18
N THR A 171 -17.37 -2.76 3.10
CA THR A 171 -18.01 -2.30 4.35
C THR A 171 -18.87 -1.04 4.18
N GLY A 172 -19.08 -0.57 2.95
CA GLY A 172 -19.89 0.60 2.62
C GLY A 172 -19.10 1.85 2.26
N LEU A 173 -17.76 1.82 2.28
CA LEU A 173 -16.90 2.92 1.83
C LEU A 173 -16.53 2.76 0.35
N LYS A 174 -17.56 2.85 -0.51
CA LYS A 174 -17.38 2.71 -1.97
C LYS A 174 -16.26 3.62 -2.49
N GLY A 175 -15.38 3.07 -3.33
CA GLY A 175 -14.23 3.78 -3.89
C GLY A 175 -13.00 3.84 -2.98
N TYR A 176 -13.06 3.30 -1.75
CA TYR A 176 -11.87 3.13 -0.95
C TYR A 176 -10.98 2.05 -1.57
N GLU A 177 -9.74 2.40 -1.88
CA GLU A 177 -8.68 1.45 -2.21
C GLU A 177 -7.32 2.06 -1.82
N ALA A 178 -6.61 1.39 -0.92
CA ALA A 178 -5.25 1.71 -0.53
C ALA A 178 -4.38 0.46 -0.60
N THR A 179 -4.00 0.11 -1.82
CA THR A 179 -3.08 -0.99 -2.13
C THR A 179 -1.65 -0.45 -2.23
N ASN A 180 -0.70 -1.12 -1.59
CA ASN A 180 0.71 -0.91 -1.85
C ASN A 180 1.11 -1.79 -3.04
N TRP A 181 1.99 -1.31 -3.92
CA TRP A 181 2.34 -2.04 -5.14
C TRP A 181 3.77 -1.76 -5.54
N TYR A 182 4.42 -2.78 -6.11
CA TYR A 182 5.71 -2.64 -6.78
C TYR A 182 5.55 -3.01 -8.25
N GLY A 183 6.31 -2.33 -9.10
CA GLY A 183 6.28 -2.58 -10.53
C GLY A 183 7.62 -2.29 -11.19
N LEU A 184 7.84 -2.89 -12.34
CA LEU A 184 9.03 -2.62 -13.14
C LEU A 184 8.78 -1.43 -14.06
N VAL A 185 9.73 -0.52 -14.07
CA VAL A 185 9.80 0.62 -14.99
C VAL A 185 11.19 0.74 -15.59
N VAL A 186 11.26 1.35 -16.76
CA VAL A 186 12.50 1.67 -17.48
C VAL A 186 12.47 3.12 -17.91
N SER A 187 13.57 3.65 -18.48
CA SER A 187 13.58 4.97 -19.10
C SER A 187 12.45 5.09 -20.14
N SER A 188 11.73 6.20 -20.15
CA SER A 188 10.64 6.48 -21.10
C SER A 188 11.06 6.40 -22.57
N ALA A 189 12.36 6.61 -22.86
CA ALA A 189 12.90 6.54 -24.21
C ALA A 189 13.21 5.10 -24.67
N THR A 190 13.03 4.09 -23.80
CA THR A 190 13.28 2.68 -24.14
C THR A 190 12.36 2.23 -25.28
N PRO A 191 12.89 1.67 -26.38
CA PRO A 191 12.10 1.19 -27.51
C PRO A 191 11.01 0.19 -27.10
N ARG A 192 9.83 0.32 -27.71
CA ARG A 192 8.68 -0.53 -27.42
C ARG A 192 8.96 -2.04 -27.47
N PRO A 193 9.71 -2.58 -28.46
CA PRO A 193 10.00 -4.01 -28.50
C PRO A 193 10.79 -4.52 -27.28
N ILE A 194 11.63 -3.67 -26.68
CA ILE A 194 12.40 -4.02 -25.47
C ILE A 194 11.45 -4.07 -24.26
N ILE A 195 10.55 -3.10 -24.13
CA ILE A 195 9.53 -3.08 -23.07
C ILE A 195 8.64 -4.34 -23.17
N GLU A 196 8.20 -4.69 -24.37
CA GLU A 196 7.37 -5.89 -24.62
C GLU A 196 8.10 -7.18 -24.25
N ARG A 197 9.40 -7.28 -24.57
CA ARG A 197 10.25 -8.41 -24.19
C ARG A 197 10.38 -8.52 -22.67
N LEU A 198 10.66 -7.41 -21.98
CA LEU A 198 10.77 -7.37 -20.52
C LEU A 198 9.45 -7.73 -19.85
N HIS A 199 8.32 -7.21 -20.37
CA HIS A 199 6.99 -7.54 -19.89
C HIS A 199 6.71 -9.04 -20.03
N ALA A 200 6.95 -9.62 -21.21
CA ALA A 200 6.68 -11.04 -21.46
C ALA A 200 7.43 -11.96 -20.49
N GLU A 201 8.72 -11.70 -20.25
CA GLU A 201 9.50 -12.49 -19.30
C GLU A 201 9.09 -12.24 -17.84
N THR A 202 8.73 -11.01 -17.48
CA THR A 202 8.22 -10.67 -16.15
C THR A 202 6.93 -11.43 -15.84
N VAL A 203 5.97 -11.41 -16.77
CA VAL A 203 4.68 -12.12 -16.62
C VAL A 203 4.91 -13.63 -16.54
N LYS A 204 5.83 -14.17 -17.35
CA LYS A 204 6.19 -15.59 -17.30
C LYS A 204 6.69 -16.01 -15.92
N VAL A 205 7.60 -15.24 -15.32
CA VAL A 205 8.15 -15.53 -13.98
C VAL A 205 7.08 -15.39 -12.90
N LEU A 206 6.24 -14.35 -12.95
CA LEU A 206 5.18 -14.13 -11.95
C LEU A 206 4.05 -15.17 -11.99
N ASN A 207 3.93 -15.90 -13.10
CA ASN A 207 3.00 -17.01 -13.25
C ASN A 207 3.60 -18.37 -12.89
N MET A 208 4.88 -18.44 -12.52
CA MET A 208 5.48 -19.70 -12.05
C MET A 208 4.89 -20.09 -10.69
N PRO A 209 4.44 -21.35 -10.48
CA PRO A 209 3.77 -21.76 -9.24
C PRO A 209 4.62 -21.59 -7.98
N ASP A 210 5.92 -21.83 -8.05
CA ASP A 210 6.87 -21.65 -6.95
C ASP A 210 7.04 -20.18 -6.56
N ILE A 211 7.09 -19.27 -7.55
CA ILE A 211 7.11 -17.82 -7.33
C ILE A 211 5.80 -17.34 -6.71
N GLN A 212 4.65 -17.75 -7.25
CA GLN A 212 3.35 -17.41 -6.68
C GLN A 212 3.21 -17.90 -5.24
N LYS A 213 3.63 -19.15 -4.98
CA LYS A 213 3.63 -19.71 -3.62
C LYS A 213 4.55 -18.92 -2.70
N ALA A 214 5.78 -18.60 -3.12
CA ALA A 214 6.75 -17.88 -2.31
C ALA A 214 6.28 -16.45 -1.96
N LEU A 215 5.57 -15.79 -2.88
CA LEU A 215 4.92 -14.49 -2.63
C LEU A 215 3.74 -14.64 -1.67
N LEU A 216 2.88 -15.62 -1.91
CA LEU A 216 1.68 -15.86 -1.09
C LEU A 216 2.04 -16.27 0.35
N ASP A 217 3.06 -17.09 0.55
CA ASP A 217 3.60 -17.47 1.87
C ASP A 217 4.04 -16.23 2.67
N ARG A 218 4.35 -15.12 1.99
CA ARG A 218 4.70 -13.82 2.57
C ARG A 218 3.53 -12.82 2.56
N GLY A 219 2.32 -13.25 2.21
CA GLY A 219 1.13 -12.40 2.12
C GLY A 219 1.17 -11.38 0.98
N ILE A 220 1.91 -11.69 -0.09
CA ILE A 220 2.09 -10.84 -1.26
C ILE A 220 1.34 -11.48 -2.44
N ASP A 221 0.49 -10.71 -3.10
CA ASP A 221 -0.17 -11.16 -4.33
C ASP A 221 0.72 -10.82 -5.52
N ALA A 222 1.01 -11.81 -6.37
CA ALA A 222 1.49 -11.52 -7.72
C ALA A 222 0.41 -10.73 -8.46
N ALA A 223 0.81 -9.67 -9.17
CA ALA A 223 -0.11 -8.77 -9.84
C ALA A 223 0.39 -8.35 -11.24
N PRO A 224 0.73 -9.32 -12.13
CA PRO A 224 1.14 -9.00 -13.49
C PRO A 224 0.05 -8.21 -14.21
N SER A 225 0.46 -7.15 -14.91
CA SER A 225 -0.39 -6.34 -15.77
C SER A 225 0.35 -5.93 -17.04
N SER A 226 -0.40 -5.55 -18.07
CA SER A 226 0.21 -4.97 -19.28
C SER A 226 0.90 -3.63 -18.98
N PRO A 227 1.87 -3.20 -19.81
CA PRO A 227 2.46 -1.87 -19.71
C PRO A 227 1.40 -0.76 -19.67
N GLU A 228 0.35 -0.88 -20.48
CA GLU A 228 -0.73 0.10 -20.60
C GLU A 228 -1.57 0.18 -19.33
N GLU A 229 -2.00 -0.97 -18.81
CA GLU A 229 -2.77 -1.06 -17.56
C GLU A 229 -1.97 -0.51 -16.39
N PHE A 230 -0.68 -0.84 -16.31
CA PHE A 230 0.18 -0.35 -15.24
C PHE A 230 0.42 1.16 -15.35
N GLY A 231 0.67 1.68 -16.56
CA GLY A 231 0.77 3.12 -16.80
C GLY A 231 -0.51 3.89 -16.43
N ALA A 232 -1.68 3.33 -16.77
CA ALA A 232 -2.97 3.88 -16.37
C ALA A 232 -3.15 3.84 -14.85
N TYR A 233 -2.71 2.77 -14.19
CA TYR A 233 -2.76 2.66 -12.73
C TYR A 233 -1.88 3.70 -12.04
N ILE A 234 -0.63 3.90 -12.49
CA ILE A 234 0.28 4.92 -11.94
C ILE A 234 -0.33 6.33 -12.03
N ARG A 235 -0.99 6.67 -13.15
CA ARG A 235 -1.67 7.97 -13.31
C ARG A 235 -2.82 8.14 -12.32
N ARG A 236 -3.70 7.13 -12.19
CA ARG A 236 -4.81 7.16 -11.22
C ARG A 236 -4.33 7.28 -9.78
N GLU A 237 -3.27 6.55 -9.42
CA GLU A 237 -2.69 6.63 -8.08
C GLU A 237 -2.10 8.02 -7.81
N ASN A 238 -1.39 8.61 -8.78
CA ASN A 238 -0.88 9.97 -8.68
C ASN A 238 -1.99 11.00 -8.42
N GLU A 239 -3.07 10.96 -9.22
CA GLU A 239 -4.21 11.87 -9.04
C GLU A 239 -4.90 11.70 -7.68
N LYS A 240 -5.07 10.46 -7.22
CA LYS A 240 -5.70 10.13 -5.94
C LYS A 240 -4.86 10.64 -4.77
N TRP A 241 -3.59 10.24 -4.72
CA TRP A 241 -2.74 10.50 -3.55
C TRP A 241 -2.28 11.96 -3.46
N VAL A 242 -2.06 12.66 -4.57
CA VAL A 242 -1.79 14.11 -4.53
C VAL A 242 -2.92 14.87 -3.85
N LYS A 243 -4.18 14.52 -4.15
CA LYS A 243 -5.36 15.14 -3.49
C LYS A 243 -5.40 14.83 -2.00
N ILE A 244 -5.19 13.57 -1.62
CA ILE A 244 -5.23 13.14 -0.22
C ILE A 244 -4.12 13.82 0.58
N ILE A 245 -2.87 13.72 0.12
CA ILE A 245 -1.68 14.27 0.80
C ILE A 245 -1.83 15.76 1.05
N LYS A 246 -2.30 16.53 0.05
CA LYS A 246 -2.59 17.96 0.20
C LYS A 246 -3.69 18.22 1.23
N ALA A 247 -4.75 17.42 1.23
CA ALA A 247 -5.87 17.58 2.16
C ALA A 247 -5.50 17.28 3.62
N VAL A 248 -4.62 16.30 3.85
CA VAL A 248 -4.20 15.89 5.21
C VAL A 248 -2.93 16.58 5.70
N GLY A 249 -2.27 17.37 4.85
CA GLY A 249 -1.09 18.16 5.24
C GLY A 249 0.16 17.33 5.55
N ILE A 250 0.27 16.11 5.00
CA ILE A 250 1.48 15.29 5.14
C ILE A 250 2.64 16.03 4.45
N LYS A 251 3.71 16.26 5.19
CA LYS A 251 4.96 16.88 4.70
C LYS A 251 6.08 15.85 4.71
N ALA A 252 7.08 16.05 3.86
CA ALA A 252 8.36 15.37 4.02
C ALA A 252 9.00 15.85 5.34
N GLU A 253 9.40 14.90 6.19
CA GLU A 253 10.35 15.15 7.29
C GLU A 253 11.79 15.12 6.75
#